data_AF-W9ZY32-F1
#
_entry.id   AF-W9ZY32-F1
#
_cell.length_a   1.000
_cell.length_b   1.000
_cell.length_c   1.000
_cell.angle_alpha   90.00
_cell.angle_beta   90.00
_cell.angle_gamma   90.00
#
_symmetry.space_group_name_H-M   'P 1'
#
loop_
_entity.id
_entity.type
_entity.pdbx_description
1 polymer ?
#
loop_
_entity_poly.entity_id
_entity_poly.type
_entity_poly.pdbx_seq_one_letter_code
_entity_poly.pdbx_strand_id
1 'polypeptide(L)'
;MKSGPENLAIDILQIIRSHSDLDTAFSILQPRLGPTQHASGQRWPAGTTKYLDLESELMARYSLPFPPLQPFESSILNSVESWAVLSTGRISNTDSEIFGLPTNSESNPFPVHHPIQRSALVPGPCGERLQELNMSFWTTVPIPSDLAAKVILLYLQMDHPLLGTFDPDLFVKDLVNCETRYCSRFLLSALMYWGCMYSALDPTVKEYTLQFCEGAETCWSEGKSKDSFLTLARTQLLGLAYMGDGKNHYVLTYMSEANSMGARLGLFGVNPTATTPKTQAGSPELKSVIFYAAWGSFNWIVLVSLFYQQPGVSYPKYPPTLPIPGNTSHHNLDDSPEPV
;
A
#
# COMPACT_ATOMS: atom_id res chain seq x y z
N MET A 1 15.29 -29.53 -14.70
CA MET A 1 16.53 -28.72 -14.57
C MET A 1 16.98 -28.47 -13.12
N LYS A 2 16.55 -29.24 -12.11
CA LYS A 2 16.94 -29.00 -10.69
C LYS A 2 18.08 -29.89 -10.15
N SER A 3 18.80 -30.61 -11.02
CA SER A 3 19.88 -31.54 -10.61
C SER A 3 21.13 -31.51 -11.48
N GLY A 4 21.36 -30.42 -12.23
CA GLY A 4 22.58 -30.26 -13.04
C GLY A 4 23.73 -29.61 -12.25
N PRO A 5 24.99 -29.84 -12.64
CA PRO A 5 26.15 -29.20 -12.03
C PRO A 5 26.09 -27.67 -12.24
N GLU A 6 26.54 -26.90 -11.25
CA GLU A 6 26.35 -25.45 -11.14
C GLU A 6 26.90 -24.66 -12.33
N ASN A 7 28.02 -25.12 -12.89
CA ASN A 7 28.61 -24.57 -14.12
C ASN A 7 27.65 -24.63 -15.31
N LEU A 8 26.88 -25.71 -15.45
CA LEU A 8 25.88 -25.85 -16.50
C LEU A 8 24.74 -24.84 -16.32
N ALA A 9 24.32 -24.58 -15.08
CA ALA A 9 23.26 -23.61 -14.80
C ALA A 9 23.68 -22.17 -15.11
N ILE A 10 24.94 -21.82 -14.81
CA ILE A 10 25.50 -20.51 -15.09
C ILE A 10 25.65 -20.31 -16.62
N ASP A 11 26.14 -21.30 -17.35
CA ASP A 11 26.26 -21.26 -18.81
C ASP A 11 24.89 -21.06 -19.49
N ILE A 12 23.86 -21.75 -19.02
CA ILE A 12 22.49 -21.62 -19.55
C ILE A 12 21.96 -20.20 -19.35
N LEU A 13 22.19 -19.61 -18.16
CA LEU A 13 21.76 -18.25 -17.86
C LEU A 13 22.52 -17.19 -18.67
N GLN A 14 23.79 -17.44 -18.98
CA GLN A 14 24.57 -16.56 -19.85
C GLN A 14 24.10 -16.63 -21.32
N ILE A 15 23.71 -17.82 -21.81
CA ILE A 15 23.17 -17.98 -23.16
C ILE A 15 21.83 -17.25 -23.30
N ILE A 16 20.92 -17.38 -22.34
CA ILE A 16 19.62 -16.69 -22.35
C ILE A 16 19.78 -15.17 -22.27
N ARG A 17 20.76 -14.67 -21.49
CA ARG A 17 20.98 -13.22 -21.36
C ARG A 17 21.69 -12.58 -22.56
N SER A 18 22.45 -13.35 -23.32
CA SER A 18 23.21 -12.85 -24.47
C SER A 18 22.42 -12.84 -25.77
N HIS A 19 21.22 -13.43 -25.79
CA HIS A 19 20.39 -13.55 -26.98
C HIS A 19 19.05 -12.83 -26.77
N SER A 20 18.72 -11.92 -27.67
CA SER A 20 17.46 -11.16 -27.63
C SER A 20 16.27 -11.98 -28.11
N ASP A 21 16.53 -13.05 -28.86
CA ASP A 21 15.54 -13.98 -29.39
C ASP A 21 15.59 -15.32 -28.62
N LEU A 22 14.47 -15.65 -27.98
CA LEU A 22 14.33 -16.81 -27.11
C LEU A 22 14.33 -18.12 -27.91
N ASP A 23 13.81 -18.14 -29.14
CA ASP A 23 13.76 -19.35 -29.96
C ASP A 23 15.16 -19.80 -30.41
N THR A 24 16.02 -18.82 -30.74
CA THR A 24 17.44 -19.07 -31.01
C THR A 24 18.17 -19.57 -29.76
N ALA A 25 17.91 -18.98 -28.59
CA ALA A 25 18.49 -19.44 -27.33
C ALA A 25 18.06 -20.87 -26.97
N PHE A 26 16.77 -21.22 -27.15
CA PHE A 26 16.26 -22.56 -26.88
C PHE A 26 16.83 -23.62 -27.84
N SER A 27 17.01 -23.28 -29.11
CA SER A 27 17.63 -24.17 -30.11
C SER A 27 19.08 -24.54 -29.75
N ILE A 28 19.82 -23.62 -29.10
CA ILE A 28 21.20 -23.86 -28.62
C ILE A 28 21.22 -24.75 -27.37
N LEU A 29 20.17 -24.67 -26.55
CA LEU A 29 20.05 -25.38 -25.27
C LEU A 29 19.50 -26.82 -25.44
N GLN A 30 18.66 -27.05 -26.44
CA GLN A 30 17.96 -28.31 -26.68
C GLN A 30 18.88 -29.54 -26.86
N PRO A 31 20.04 -29.47 -27.55
CA PRO A 31 20.97 -30.59 -27.64
C PRO A 31 21.70 -30.90 -26.32
N ARG A 32 21.77 -29.94 -25.39
CA ARG A 32 22.50 -30.03 -24.12
C ARG A 32 21.66 -30.57 -22.96
N LEU A 33 20.35 -30.64 -23.16
CA LEU A 33 19.38 -31.24 -22.26
C LEU A 33 19.00 -32.61 -22.86
N GLY A 34 19.66 -33.69 -22.43
CA GLY A 34 19.46 -35.03 -22.98
C GLY A 34 17.98 -35.50 -22.97
N PRO A 35 17.63 -36.54 -23.75
CA PRO A 35 16.25 -36.88 -24.04
C PRO A 35 15.55 -37.55 -22.85
N THR A 36 14.60 -36.86 -22.21
CA THR A 36 13.68 -37.49 -21.25
C THR A 36 12.46 -38.04 -21.99
N GLN A 37 12.40 -39.38 -22.10
CA GLN A 37 11.20 -40.11 -22.52
C GLN A 37 10.05 -39.80 -21.55
N HIS A 38 8.90 -39.38 -22.09
CA HIS A 38 7.64 -39.32 -21.35
C HIS A 38 7.12 -40.73 -21.10
N ALA A 39 7.27 -41.22 -19.87
CA ALA A 39 6.51 -42.35 -19.36
C ALA A 39 5.36 -41.81 -18.49
N SER A 40 4.14 -42.04 -18.97
CA SER A 40 2.87 -41.82 -18.30
C SER A 40 2.80 -42.62 -16.98
N GLY A 41 2.40 -41.94 -15.90
CA GLY A 41 1.80 -42.56 -14.72
C GLY A 41 2.75 -43.06 -13.63
N GLN A 42 3.41 -42.16 -12.88
CA GLN A 42 3.82 -42.42 -11.50
C GLN A 42 3.78 -41.14 -10.66
N ARG A 43 3.10 -41.24 -9.51
CA ARG A 43 2.96 -40.21 -8.47
C ARG A 43 4.27 -40.09 -7.71
N TRP A 44 4.96 -38.94 -7.83
CA TRP A 44 6.20 -38.68 -7.09
C TRP A 44 5.89 -38.15 -5.67
N PRO A 45 6.65 -38.58 -4.64
CA PRO A 45 6.57 -38.01 -3.29
C PRO A 45 7.18 -36.61 -3.26
N ALA A 46 6.65 -35.76 -2.37
CA ALA A 46 7.09 -34.39 -2.14
C ALA A 46 8.62 -34.33 -1.93
N GLY A 47 9.31 -33.64 -2.83
CA GLY A 47 10.75 -33.47 -2.79
C GLY A 47 11.20 -32.65 -1.58
N THR A 48 12.07 -33.24 -0.77
CA THR A 48 12.78 -32.62 0.34
C THR A 48 13.56 -31.40 -0.16
N THR A 49 13.15 -30.21 0.30
CA THR A 49 13.75 -28.92 -0.01
C THR A 49 15.10 -28.79 0.68
N LYS A 50 16.17 -28.53 -0.09
CA LYS A 50 17.50 -28.10 0.40
C LYS A 50 17.50 -26.75 1.16
N TYR A 51 16.32 -26.19 1.42
CA TYR A 51 16.12 -24.96 2.18
C TYR A 51 16.28 -25.16 3.69
N LEU A 52 16.17 -26.41 4.16
CA LEU A 52 16.24 -26.76 5.57
C LEU A 52 17.59 -26.46 6.22
N ASP A 53 18.73 -26.46 5.51
CA ASP A 53 20.05 -26.44 6.16
C ASP A 53 20.36 -25.07 6.82
N LEU A 54 20.20 -23.98 6.08
CA LEU A 54 20.40 -22.63 6.60
C LEU A 54 19.31 -22.23 7.61
N GLU A 55 18.06 -22.62 7.34
CA GLU A 55 16.94 -22.37 8.25
C GLU A 55 17.14 -23.12 9.57
N SER A 56 17.60 -24.37 9.53
CA SER A 56 17.93 -25.17 10.73
C SER A 56 19.11 -24.57 11.50
N GLU A 57 20.13 -24.07 10.81
CA GLU A 57 21.26 -23.40 11.45
C GLU A 57 20.83 -22.09 12.15
N LEU A 58 19.95 -21.31 11.52
CA LEU A 58 19.40 -20.08 12.09
C LEU A 58 18.48 -20.36 13.27
N MET A 59 17.59 -21.35 13.19
CA MET A 59 16.73 -21.78 14.29
C MET A 59 17.53 -22.31 15.48
N ALA A 60 18.63 -23.03 15.22
CA ALA A 60 19.50 -23.57 16.27
C ALA A 60 20.33 -22.48 16.97
N ARG A 61 20.82 -21.47 16.25
CA ARG A 61 21.66 -20.41 16.81
C ARG A 61 20.88 -19.21 17.37
N TYR A 62 19.71 -18.95 16.81
CA TYR A 62 18.88 -17.79 17.11
C TYR A 62 17.42 -18.22 17.31
N SER A 63 17.17 -18.95 18.39
CA SER A 63 15.85 -19.49 18.72
C SER A 63 14.82 -18.45 19.16
N LEU A 64 15.26 -17.27 19.63
CA LEU A 64 14.36 -16.17 20.00
C LEU A 64 13.81 -15.41 18.76
N PRO A 65 14.62 -15.10 17.74
CA PRO A 65 14.13 -14.43 16.53
C PRO A 65 13.57 -15.38 15.46
N PHE A 66 13.94 -16.67 15.47
CA PHE A 66 13.52 -17.66 14.48
C PHE A 66 12.93 -18.91 15.15
N PRO A 67 11.67 -18.86 15.61
CA PRO A 67 11.02 -20.03 16.18
C PRO A 67 10.73 -21.09 15.09
N PRO A 68 10.74 -22.38 15.44
CA PRO A 68 10.42 -23.45 14.50
C PRO A 68 8.98 -23.34 14.01
N LEU A 69 8.82 -23.26 12.69
CA LEU A 69 7.50 -23.22 12.05
C LEU A 69 6.81 -24.57 12.21
N GLN A 70 5.60 -24.57 12.80
CA GLN A 70 4.77 -25.77 12.83
C GLN A 70 4.30 -26.13 11.41
N PRO A 71 4.22 -27.42 11.05
CA PRO A 71 3.66 -27.84 9.78
C PRO A 71 2.21 -27.33 9.66
N PHE A 72 1.96 -26.46 8.70
CA PHE A 72 0.66 -25.82 8.50
C PHE A 72 -0.37 -26.78 7.91
N GLU A 73 -1.59 -26.77 8.45
CA GLU A 73 -2.73 -27.50 7.89
C GLU A 73 -3.28 -26.81 6.63
N SER A 74 -3.57 -27.63 5.61
CA SER A 74 -4.01 -27.25 4.26
C SER A 74 -5.29 -26.40 4.20
N SER A 75 -6.08 -26.30 5.27
CA SER A 75 -7.36 -25.60 5.28
C SER A 75 -7.22 -24.07 5.26
N ILE A 76 -6.06 -23.53 5.65
CA ILE A 76 -5.79 -22.08 5.72
C ILE A 76 -5.46 -21.50 4.33
N LEU A 77 -4.98 -22.30 3.38
CA LEU A 77 -4.59 -21.82 2.04
C LEU A 77 -5.77 -21.23 1.25
N ASN A 78 -7.00 -21.69 1.48
CA ASN A 78 -8.18 -21.12 0.83
C ASN A 78 -8.47 -19.67 1.28
N SER A 79 -8.06 -19.31 2.50
CA SER A 79 -8.18 -17.94 3.02
C SER A 79 -7.09 -17.01 2.49
N VAL A 80 -5.91 -17.54 2.19
CA VAL A 80 -4.78 -16.75 1.65
C VAL A 80 -4.94 -16.53 0.15
N GLU A 81 -5.53 -17.49 -0.57
CA GLU A 81 -5.98 -17.27 -1.95
C GLU A 81 -6.98 -16.11 -2.04
N SER A 82 -7.85 -15.91 -1.04
CA SER A 82 -8.76 -14.75 -1.02
C SER A 82 -8.06 -13.39 -0.91
N TRP A 83 -6.84 -13.34 -0.36
CA TRP A 83 -6.07 -12.08 -0.28
C TRP A 83 -5.24 -11.84 -1.55
N ALA A 84 -4.71 -12.92 -2.15
CA ALA A 84 -4.02 -12.86 -3.44
C ALA A 84 -4.98 -12.57 -4.62
N VAL A 85 -6.22 -13.08 -4.56
CA VAL A 85 -7.26 -12.86 -5.59
C VAL A 85 -7.75 -11.40 -5.62
N LEU A 86 -7.64 -10.66 -4.51
CA LEU A 86 -7.90 -9.21 -4.49
C LEU A 86 -6.78 -8.39 -5.17
N SER A 87 -5.58 -8.96 -5.34
CA SER A 87 -4.42 -8.25 -5.90
C SER A 87 -4.15 -8.57 -7.38
N THR A 88 -4.73 -9.64 -7.93
CA THR A 88 -4.68 -9.92 -9.37
C THR A 88 -6.08 -10.07 -9.91
N GLY A 89 -6.61 -9.03 -10.56
CA GLY A 89 -7.94 -8.99 -11.17
C GLY A 89 -8.12 -9.96 -12.33
N ARG A 90 -8.16 -11.27 -12.06
CA ARG A 90 -8.45 -12.32 -13.02
C ARG A 90 -9.67 -13.11 -12.55
N ILE A 91 -10.85 -12.61 -12.91
CA ILE A 91 -12.10 -13.38 -12.82
C ILE A 91 -12.06 -14.43 -13.94
N SER A 92 -11.94 -15.71 -13.58
CA SER A 92 -12.33 -16.79 -14.48
C SER A 92 -13.69 -17.29 -14.02
N ASN A 93 -14.68 -17.15 -14.89
CA ASN A 93 -16.00 -17.76 -14.75
C ASN A 93 -15.85 -19.28 -14.78
N THR A 94 -16.27 -19.96 -13.72
CA THR A 94 -16.78 -21.34 -13.80
C THR A 94 -17.74 -21.60 -12.64
N ASP A 95 -18.69 -22.48 -12.94
CA ASP A 95 -20.01 -22.56 -12.37
C ASP A 95 -20.11 -22.98 -10.90
N SER A 96 -21.24 -22.57 -10.34
CA SER A 96 -21.81 -22.98 -9.06
C SER A 96 -21.89 -24.50 -8.88
N GLU A 97 -21.17 -25.04 -7.90
CA GLU A 97 -21.60 -26.25 -7.19
C GLU A 97 -21.44 -26.07 -5.68
N ILE A 98 -22.57 -26.19 -4.98
CA ILE A 98 -22.70 -26.19 -3.53
C ILE A 98 -22.18 -27.55 -3.04
N PHE A 99 -21.03 -27.56 -2.37
CA PHE A 99 -20.60 -28.70 -1.57
C PHE A 99 -20.62 -28.33 -0.08
N GLY A 100 -21.49 -29.01 0.66
CA GLY A 100 -21.71 -28.82 2.09
C GLY A 100 -20.47 -29.12 2.93
N LEU A 101 -20.17 -28.23 3.87
CA LEU A 101 -19.09 -28.38 4.84
C LEU A 101 -19.55 -29.29 6.00
N PRO A 102 -18.77 -30.31 6.41
CA PRO A 102 -19.03 -31.03 7.64
C PRO A 102 -18.66 -30.16 8.84
N THR A 103 -19.62 -29.95 9.73
CA THR A 103 -19.47 -29.31 11.03
C THR A 103 -18.62 -30.17 11.96
N ASN A 104 -17.34 -29.83 12.10
CA ASN A 104 -16.56 -30.21 13.28
C ASN A 104 -16.28 -28.98 14.13
N SER A 105 -16.93 -28.97 15.28
CA SER A 105 -16.81 -28.01 16.37
C SER A 105 -15.49 -28.22 17.10
N GLU A 106 -14.40 -27.70 16.54
CA GLU A 106 -13.24 -27.31 17.35
C GLU A 106 -13.21 -25.79 17.43
N SER A 107 -13.21 -25.30 18.66
CA SER A 107 -13.28 -23.90 19.05
C SER A 107 -12.17 -23.08 18.39
N ASN A 108 -12.49 -22.46 17.26
CA ASN A 108 -11.63 -21.46 16.64
C ASN A 108 -11.45 -20.31 17.65
N PRO A 109 -10.21 -20.05 18.14
CA PRO A 109 -9.97 -19.00 19.14
C PRO A 109 -10.19 -17.59 18.56
N PHE A 110 -10.33 -17.50 17.24
CA PHE A 110 -10.79 -16.31 16.54
C PHE A 110 -12.25 -16.54 16.14
N PRO A 111 -13.23 -15.98 16.86
CA PRO A 111 -14.60 -16.04 16.39
C PRO A 111 -14.63 -15.46 14.98
N VAL A 112 -15.17 -16.22 14.03
CA VAL A 112 -15.59 -15.67 12.75
C VAL A 112 -16.66 -14.67 13.12
N HIS A 113 -16.26 -13.42 13.30
CA HIS A 113 -17.18 -12.32 13.17
C HIS A 113 -17.70 -12.45 11.74
N HIS A 114 -18.89 -13.04 11.59
CA HIS A 114 -19.74 -12.73 10.46
C HIS A 114 -19.59 -11.23 10.25
N PRO A 115 -19.26 -10.75 9.03
CA PRO A 115 -19.11 -9.34 8.81
C PRO A 115 -20.38 -8.73 9.35
N ILE A 116 -20.25 -8.05 10.50
CA ILE A 116 -21.32 -7.28 11.10
C ILE A 116 -21.79 -6.50 9.91
N GLN A 117 -23.04 -6.74 9.50
CA GLN A 117 -23.74 -6.00 8.48
C GLN A 117 -23.32 -4.55 8.68
N ARG A 118 -22.34 -4.10 7.87
CA ARG A 118 -21.49 -2.96 8.26
C ARG A 118 -22.47 -1.82 8.43
N SER A 119 -22.64 -1.43 9.70
CA SER A 119 -23.56 -0.38 10.10
C SER A 119 -23.34 0.75 9.11
N ALA A 120 -24.43 1.19 8.48
CA ALA A 120 -24.44 2.26 7.49
C ALA A 120 -23.38 3.29 7.86
N LEU A 121 -22.49 3.64 6.90
CA LEU A 121 -21.44 4.66 7.07
C LEU A 121 -22.00 5.80 7.92
N VAL A 122 -21.74 5.80 9.23
CA VAL A 122 -22.30 6.83 10.10
C VAL A 122 -21.52 8.08 9.72
N PRO A 123 -22.19 9.14 9.23
CA PRO A 123 -21.47 10.34 8.85
C PRO A 123 -20.87 10.92 10.12
N GLY A 124 -19.55 10.77 10.29
CA GLY A 124 -18.82 11.63 11.21
C GLY A 124 -18.93 13.09 10.72
N PRO A 125 -18.37 14.06 11.45
CA PRO A 125 -18.41 15.48 11.07
C PRO A 125 -17.96 15.76 9.63
N CYS A 126 -17.02 14.96 9.09
CA CYS A 126 -16.61 15.04 7.68
C CYS A 126 -17.70 14.57 6.70
N GLY A 127 -18.50 13.56 7.04
CA GLY A 127 -19.53 13.01 6.17
C GLY A 127 -20.70 13.97 5.95
N GLU A 128 -21.08 14.75 6.96
CA GLU A 128 -22.10 15.80 6.82
C GLU A 128 -21.64 16.90 5.86
N ARG A 129 -20.40 17.37 6.02
CA ARG A 129 -19.81 18.42 5.18
C ARG A 129 -19.68 17.99 3.71
N LEU A 130 -19.36 16.72 3.46
CA LEU A 130 -19.23 16.19 2.10
C LEU A 130 -20.55 16.18 1.31
N GLN A 131 -21.71 16.39 1.95
CA GLN A 131 -22.98 16.56 1.24
C GLN A 131 -23.01 17.81 0.35
N GLU A 132 -22.19 18.81 0.68
CA GLU A 132 -22.06 20.06 -0.07
C GLU A 132 -20.99 19.98 -1.19
N LEU A 133 -20.43 18.79 -1.44
CA LEU A 133 -19.38 18.59 -2.43
C LEU A 133 -19.84 18.98 -3.85
N ASN A 134 -19.09 19.87 -4.49
CA ASN A 134 -19.26 20.22 -5.89
C ASN A 134 -18.12 19.64 -6.75
N MET A 135 -18.30 18.43 -7.28
CA MET A 135 -17.26 17.76 -8.09
C MET A 135 -16.93 18.49 -9.40
N SER A 136 -17.88 19.21 -10.01
CA SER A 136 -17.64 19.88 -11.29
C SER A 136 -16.63 21.03 -11.19
N PHE A 137 -16.38 21.57 -10.00
CA PHE A 137 -15.31 22.55 -9.79
C PHE A 137 -13.92 21.92 -9.92
N TRP A 138 -13.79 20.67 -9.44
CA TRP A 138 -12.51 20.01 -9.24
C TRP A 138 -12.05 19.17 -10.43
N THR A 139 -12.98 18.60 -11.18
CA THR A 139 -12.65 17.69 -12.28
C THR A 139 -13.65 17.81 -13.43
N THR A 140 -13.18 17.48 -14.63
CA THR A 140 -14.03 17.32 -15.83
C THR A 140 -14.62 15.92 -15.94
N VAL A 141 -14.18 14.98 -15.10
CA VAL A 141 -14.72 13.62 -15.02
C VAL A 141 -16.18 13.68 -14.58
N PRO A 142 -17.14 13.11 -15.34
CA PRO A 142 -18.57 13.23 -15.07
C PRO A 142 -19.04 12.25 -13.97
N ILE A 143 -18.41 12.31 -12.79
CA ILE A 143 -18.82 11.56 -11.62
C ILE A 143 -19.88 12.35 -10.82
N PRO A 144 -20.98 11.72 -10.38
CA PRO A 144 -21.91 12.34 -9.44
C PRO A 144 -21.22 12.75 -8.13
N SER A 145 -21.52 13.94 -7.61
CA SER A 145 -20.93 14.43 -6.36
C SER A 145 -21.18 13.50 -5.17
N ASP A 146 -22.36 12.87 -5.09
CA ASP A 146 -22.71 11.94 -4.02
C ASP A 146 -21.87 10.65 -4.07
N LEU A 147 -21.59 10.15 -5.27
CA LEU A 147 -20.70 9.01 -5.46
C LEU A 147 -19.25 9.35 -5.09
N ALA A 148 -18.76 10.51 -5.52
CA ALA A 148 -17.43 10.98 -5.14
C ALA A 148 -17.31 11.20 -3.63
N ALA A 149 -18.33 11.79 -2.99
CA ALA A 149 -18.38 11.97 -1.54
C ALA A 149 -18.27 10.64 -0.79
N LYS A 150 -18.95 9.57 -1.26
CA LYS A 150 -18.83 8.23 -0.69
C LYS A 150 -17.42 7.67 -0.80
N VAL A 151 -16.78 7.80 -1.97
CA VAL A 151 -15.39 7.35 -2.19
C VAL A 151 -14.42 8.09 -1.27
N ILE A 152 -14.55 9.41 -1.15
CA ILE A 152 -13.72 10.24 -0.27
C ILE A 152 -13.92 9.83 1.18
N LEU A 153 -15.17 9.62 1.60
CA LEU A 153 -15.48 9.21 2.96
C LEU A 153 -14.92 7.81 3.29
N LEU A 154 -14.96 6.87 2.34
CA LEU A 154 -14.33 5.56 2.48
C LEU A 154 -12.81 5.68 2.68
N TYR A 155 -12.13 6.53 1.89
CA TYR A 155 -10.72 6.80 2.08
C TYR A 155 -10.41 7.36 3.46
N LEU A 156 -11.17 8.36 3.89
CA LEU A 156 -10.99 9.00 5.19
C LEU A 156 -11.22 8.04 6.37
N GLN A 157 -12.08 7.03 6.21
CA GLN A 157 -12.38 6.07 7.26
C GLN A 157 -11.45 4.86 7.27
N MET A 158 -10.99 4.41 6.10
CA MET A 158 -10.29 3.13 5.97
C MET A 158 -8.78 3.30 5.88
N ASP A 159 -8.31 4.19 5.00
CA ASP A 159 -6.89 4.28 4.66
C ASP A 159 -6.20 5.47 5.32
N HIS A 160 -6.90 6.62 5.40
CA HIS A 160 -6.34 7.83 6.01
C HIS A 160 -5.85 7.65 7.45
N PRO A 161 -6.51 6.90 8.36
CA PRO A 161 -6.00 6.70 9.72
C PRO A 161 -4.63 6.02 9.79
N LEU A 162 -4.31 5.17 8.80
CA LEU A 162 -3.01 4.51 8.69
C LEU A 162 -2.01 5.40 7.94
N LEU A 163 -2.44 5.99 6.83
CA LEU A 163 -1.56 6.67 5.88
C LEU A 163 -1.29 8.14 6.23
N GLY A 164 -2.26 8.84 6.82
CA GLY A 164 -2.09 10.20 7.34
C GLY A 164 -1.53 11.23 6.35
N THR A 165 -1.81 11.10 5.05
CA THR A 165 -1.13 11.88 3.99
C THR A 165 -1.36 13.39 4.04
N PHE A 166 -2.46 13.84 4.67
CA PHE A 166 -2.86 15.24 4.81
C PHE A 166 -3.81 15.42 5.99
N ASP A 167 -4.08 16.66 6.39
CA ASP A 167 -5.10 16.95 7.42
C ASP A 167 -6.52 16.77 6.84
N PRO A 168 -7.35 15.85 7.39
CA PRO A 168 -8.64 15.51 6.81
C PRO A 168 -9.67 16.64 6.94
N ASP A 169 -9.63 17.41 8.03
CA ASP A 169 -10.59 18.49 8.28
C ASP A 169 -10.32 19.70 7.38
N LEU A 170 -9.03 20.05 7.20
CA LEU A 170 -8.60 21.10 6.28
C LEU A 170 -8.83 20.70 4.83
N PHE A 171 -8.58 19.43 4.48
CA PHE A 171 -8.88 18.92 3.15
C PHE A 171 -10.38 19.03 2.83
N VAL A 172 -11.26 18.53 3.70
CA VAL A 172 -12.72 18.59 3.48
C VAL A 172 -13.22 20.03 3.45
N LYS A 173 -12.61 20.93 4.23
CA LYS A 173 -12.97 22.37 4.28
C LYS A 173 -12.77 22.99 2.93
N ASP A 174 -11.56 22.85 2.42
CA ASP A 174 -11.16 23.41 1.13
C ASP A 174 -11.90 22.74 -0.04
N LEU A 175 -12.09 21.42 0.05
CA LEU A 175 -12.82 20.65 -0.95
C LEU A 175 -14.26 21.16 -1.14
N VAL A 176 -14.99 21.36 -0.05
CA VAL A 176 -16.39 21.83 -0.07
C VAL A 176 -16.47 23.31 -0.45
N ASN A 177 -15.59 24.14 0.12
CA ASN A 177 -15.57 25.59 -0.16
C ASN A 177 -14.96 25.95 -1.52
N CYS A 178 -14.52 24.96 -2.30
CA CYS A 178 -13.83 25.17 -3.58
C CYS A 178 -12.56 26.05 -3.44
N GLU A 179 -11.85 25.90 -2.32
CA GLU A 179 -10.59 26.59 -2.02
C GLU A 179 -9.39 25.68 -2.29
N THR A 180 -8.27 26.23 -2.76
CA THR A 180 -7.12 25.43 -3.20
C THR A 180 -5.90 25.53 -2.28
N ARG A 181 -6.09 25.80 -0.98
CA ARG A 181 -4.99 25.99 -0.02
C ARG A 181 -4.49 24.64 0.51
N TYR A 182 -5.41 23.75 0.85
CA TYR A 182 -5.20 22.42 1.40
C TYR A 182 -5.81 21.31 0.53
N CYS A 183 -6.59 21.70 -0.49
CA CYS A 183 -7.06 20.80 -1.55
C CYS A 183 -6.52 21.26 -2.92
N SER A 184 -6.43 20.35 -3.88
CA SER A 184 -6.13 20.68 -5.28
C SER A 184 -6.80 19.67 -6.21
N ARG A 185 -7.00 20.05 -7.47
CA ARG A 185 -7.49 19.13 -8.51
C ARG A 185 -6.63 17.87 -8.60
N PHE A 186 -5.31 18.03 -8.50
CA PHE A 186 -4.40 16.89 -8.52
C PHE A 186 -4.60 15.99 -7.29
N LEU A 187 -4.63 16.56 -6.08
CA LEU A 187 -4.85 15.77 -4.86
C LEU A 187 -6.16 14.97 -4.96
N LEU A 188 -7.24 15.61 -5.43
CA LEU A 188 -8.52 14.96 -5.60
C LEU A 188 -8.46 13.86 -6.68
N SER A 189 -7.89 14.12 -7.86
CA SER A 189 -7.77 13.11 -8.91
C SER A 189 -6.97 11.90 -8.45
N ALA A 190 -5.88 12.09 -7.70
CA ALA A 190 -5.08 11.01 -7.15
C ALA A 190 -5.85 10.20 -6.08
N LEU A 191 -6.61 10.88 -5.21
CA LEU A 191 -7.47 10.22 -4.21
C LEU A 191 -8.58 9.41 -4.90
N MET A 192 -9.25 10.00 -5.88
CA MET A 192 -10.32 9.32 -6.63
C MET A 192 -9.77 8.15 -7.45
N TYR A 193 -8.56 8.26 -7.97
CA TYR A 193 -7.87 7.14 -8.62
C TYR A 193 -7.58 6.01 -7.62
N TRP A 194 -7.05 6.30 -6.42
CA TRP A 194 -6.91 5.30 -5.35
C TRP A 194 -8.26 4.68 -4.97
N GLY A 195 -9.32 5.49 -4.95
CA GLY A 195 -10.68 5.08 -4.62
C GLY A 195 -11.25 3.97 -5.50
N CYS A 196 -10.64 3.67 -6.66
CA CYS A 196 -11.02 2.52 -7.49
C CYS A 196 -10.90 1.18 -6.74
N MET A 197 -10.05 1.11 -5.69
CA MET A 197 -9.92 -0.05 -4.81
C MET A 197 -11.23 -0.38 -4.08
N TYR A 198 -12.13 0.59 -3.93
CA TYR A 198 -13.45 0.39 -3.33
C TYR A 198 -14.49 -0.12 -4.32
N SER A 199 -14.12 -0.48 -5.55
CA SER A 199 -15.04 -1.07 -6.53
C SER A 199 -15.68 -2.39 -6.07
N ALA A 200 -15.06 -3.09 -5.12
CA ALA A 200 -15.68 -4.24 -4.46
C ALA A 200 -16.86 -3.87 -3.55
N LEU A 201 -16.89 -2.63 -3.05
CA LEU A 201 -17.98 -2.09 -2.22
C LEU A 201 -19.05 -1.39 -3.08
N ASP A 202 -18.62 -0.64 -4.10
CA ASP A 202 -19.50 0.00 -5.08
C ASP A 202 -18.92 -0.15 -6.50
N PRO A 203 -19.43 -1.10 -7.30
CA PRO A 203 -18.90 -1.38 -8.64
C PRO A 203 -18.93 -0.19 -9.60
N THR A 204 -19.79 0.80 -9.37
CA THR A 204 -19.92 1.98 -10.25
C THR A 204 -18.65 2.83 -10.28
N VAL A 205 -17.85 2.80 -9.20
CA VAL A 205 -16.58 3.54 -9.11
C VAL A 205 -15.57 3.07 -10.15
N LYS A 206 -15.62 1.80 -10.55
CA LYS A 206 -14.65 1.19 -11.49
C LYS A 206 -14.64 1.91 -12.84
N GLU A 207 -15.78 2.43 -13.29
CA GLU A 207 -15.94 3.11 -14.59
C GLU A 207 -15.11 4.39 -14.71
N TYR A 208 -14.76 5.00 -13.58
CA TYR A 208 -14.03 6.27 -13.52
C TYR A 208 -12.51 6.09 -13.34
N THR A 209 -12.03 4.87 -13.09
CA THR A 209 -10.62 4.59 -12.75
C THR A 209 -9.64 5.17 -13.77
N LEU A 210 -9.85 4.87 -15.06
CA LEU A 210 -8.97 5.35 -16.13
C LEU A 210 -8.98 6.88 -16.23
N GLN A 211 -10.16 7.49 -16.11
CA GLN A 211 -10.32 8.94 -16.25
C GLN A 211 -9.63 9.70 -15.11
N PHE A 212 -9.70 9.17 -13.88
CA PHE A 212 -8.98 9.76 -12.75
C PHE A 212 -7.48 9.50 -12.80
N CYS A 213 -7.04 8.35 -13.32
CA CYS A 213 -5.63 8.08 -13.62
C CYS A 213 -5.08 9.14 -14.60
N GLU A 214 -5.73 9.31 -15.76
CA GLU A 214 -5.34 10.30 -16.78
C GLU A 214 -5.39 11.74 -16.25
N GLY A 215 -6.42 12.07 -15.46
CA GLY A 215 -6.53 13.37 -14.81
C GLY A 215 -5.40 13.65 -13.81
N ALA A 216 -4.98 12.65 -13.04
CA ALA A 216 -3.87 12.76 -12.10
C ALA A 216 -2.52 12.88 -12.84
N GLU A 217 -2.30 12.10 -13.90
CA GLU A 217 -1.10 12.16 -14.74
C GLU A 217 -0.95 13.51 -15.47
N THR A 218 -2.06 14.06 -15.95
CA THR A 218 -2.10 15.38 -16.57
C THR A 218 -1.69 16.45 -15.56
N CYS A 219 -2.31 16.43 -14.37
CA CYS A 219 -1.97 17.36 -13.30
C CYS A 219 -0.51 17.23 -12.82
N TRP A 220 0.03 16.01 -12.81
CA TRP A 220 1.45 15.76 -12.50
C TRP A 220 2.37 16.40 -13.54
N SER A 221 2.03 16.27 -14.81
CA SER A 221 2.83 16.77 -15.93
C SER A 221 2.84 18.30 -16.01
N GLU A 222 1.70 18.93 -15.79
CA GLU A 222 1.55 20.40 -15.73
C GLU A 222 2.19 21.00 -14.48
N GLY A 223 2.19 20.22 -13.39
CA GLY A 223 2.55 20.64 -12.05
C GLY A 223 3.92 20.17 -11.58
N LYS A 224 4.92 20.06 -12.47
CA LYS A 224 6.34 19.89 -12.08
C LYS A 224 6.81 21.11 -11.29
N SER A 225 6.39 21.22 -10.03
CA SER A 225 6.57 22.43 -9.22
C SER A 225 6.94 22.13 -7.78
N LYS A 226 7.74 23.08 -7.28
CA LYS A 226 8.20 23.40 -5.92
C LYS A 226 7.66 22.52 -4.79
N ASP A 227 8.60 22.07 -3.96
CA ASP A 227 8.34 21.39 -2.70
C ASP A 227 7.30 22.16 -1.87
N SER A 228 6.21 21.49 -1.55
CA SER A 228 5.17 21.97 -0.66
C SER A 228 4.49 20.77 0.01
N PHE A 229 3.84 20.99 1.15
CA PHE A 229 3.11 19.92 1.85
C PHE A 229 1.98 19.34 0.99
N LEU A 230 1.31 20.20 0.21
CA LEU A 230 0.28 19.77 -0.74
C LEU A 230 0.87 18.97 -1.90
N THR A 231 2.03 19.39 -2.42
CA THR A 231 2.77 18.65 -3.45
C THR A 231 3.20 17.27 -2.95
N LEU A 232 3.61 17.19 -1.69
CA LEU A 232 4.02 15.96 -1.06
C LEU A 232 2.83 14.99 -0.90
N ALA A 233 1.70 15.47 -0.38
CA ALA A 233 0.47 14.68 -0.20
C ALA A 233 -0.07 14.11 -1.53
N ARG A 234 -0.16 14.93 -2.59
CA ARG A 234 -0.64 14.48 -3.91
C ARG A 234 0.31 13.47 -4.58
N THR A 235 1.63 13.62 -4.36
CA THR A 235 2.64 12.66 -4.87
C THR A 235 2.49 11.30 -4.18
N GLN A 236 2.29 11.30 -2.86
CA GLN A 236 2.06 10.09 -2.07
C GLN A 236 0.79 9.36 -2.51
N LEU A 237 -0.32 10.08 -2.63
CA LEU A 237 -1.58 9.50 -3.07
C LEU A 237 -1.52 8.93 -4.48
N LEU A 238 -0.82 9.60 -5.41
CA LEU A 238 -0.63 9.06 -6.75
C LEU A 238 0.20 7.77 -6.72
N GLY A 239 1.27 7.72 -5.91
CA GLY A 239 2.04 6.51 -5.70
C GLY A 239 1.23 5.36 -5.12
N LEU A 240 0.32 5.64 -4.17
CA LEU A 240 -0.64 4.67 -3.65
C LEU A 240 -1.60 4.21 -4.73
N ALA A 241 -2.19 5.12 -5.51
CA ALA A 241 -3.11 4.77 -6.58
C ALA A 241 -2.49 3.80 -7.59
N TYR A 242 -1.22 4.00 -7.99
CA TYR A 242 -0.50 3.03 -8.83
C TYR A 242 -0.21 1.70 -8.14
N MET A 243 -0.01 1.69 -6.82
CA MET A 243 0.10 0.45 -6.04
C MET A 243 -1.21 -0.33 -6.07
N GLY A 244 -2.35 0.35 -5.87
CA GLY A 244 -3.67 -0.27 -5.93
C GLY A 244 -3.99 -0.83 -7.31
N ASP A 245 -3.63 -0.10 -8.37
CA ASP A 245 -3.82 -0.53 -9.77
C ASP A 245 -2.80 -1.59 -10.24
N GLY A 246 -1.86 -2.00 -9.38
CA GLY A 246 -0.83 -3.02 -9.70
C GLY A 246 0.25 -2.55 -10.68
N LYS A 247 0.36 -1.25 -10.94
CA LYS A 247 1.38 -0.62 -11.81
C LYS A 247 2.65 -0.29 -11.02
N ASN A 248 3.27 -1.35 -10.51
CA ASN A 248 4.28 -1.29 -9.46
C ASN A 248 5.57 -0.54 -9.81
N HIS A 249 5.95 -0.42 -11.09
CA HIS A 249 7.17 0.29 -11.50
C HIS A 249 7.10 1.79 -11.22
N TYR A 250 5.89 2.36 -11.13
CA TYR A 250 5.70 3.76 -10.78
C TYR A 250 5.77 4.01 -9.28
N VAL A 251 5.38 3.04 -8.45
CA VAL A 251 5.32 3.15 -6.99
C VAL A 251 6.67 3.60 -6.40
N LEU A 252 7.77 2.94 -6.81
CA LEU A 252 9.12 3.29 -6.35
C LEU A 252 9.57 4.68 -6.81
N THR A 253 9.13 5.11 -8.00
CA THR A 253 9.43 6.45 -8.53
C THR A 253 8.79 7.53 -7.66
N TYR A 254 7.48 7.39 -7.38
CA TYR A 254 6.75 8.33 -6.53
C TYR A 254 7.22 8.30 -5.08
N MET A 255 7.58 7.12 -4.55
CA MET A 255 8.20 7.02 -3.22
C MET A 255 9.52 7.79 -3.15
N SER A 256 10.40 7.60 -4.14
CA SER A 256 11.70 8.27 -4.17
C SER A 256 11.55 9.80 -4.22
N GLU A 257 10.59 10.29 -5.00
CA GLU A 257 10.30 11.72 -5.07
C GLU A 257 9.72 12.24 -3.74
N ALA A 258 8.74 11.54 -3.17
CA ALA A 258 8.14 11.92 -1.88
C ALA A 258 9.18 11.92 -0.74
N ASN A 259 10.05 10.91 -0.69
CA ASN A 259 11.14 10.84 0.29
C ASN A 259 12.11 12.02 0.13
N SER A 260 12.54 12.30 -1.10
CA SER A 260 13.45 13.42 -1.40
C SER A 260 12.81 14.76 -1.03
N MET A 261 11.53 14.96 -1.35
CA MET A 261 10.78 16.17 -1.03
C MET A 261 10.59 16.36 0.46
N GLY A 262 10.20 15.32 1.20
CA GLY A 262 10.03 15.39 2.64
C GLY A 262 11.35 15.67 3.39
N ALA A 263 12.47 15.13 2.90
CA ALA A 263 13.80 15.44 3.42
C ALA A 263 14.18 16.92 3.16
N ARG A 264 13.93 17.45 1.95
CA ARG A 264 14.18 18.87 1.62
C ARG A 264 13.29 19.83 2.44
N LEU A 265 12.07 19.42 2.76
CA LEU A 265 11.15 20.14 3.65
C LEU A 265 11.52 20.01 5.14
N GLY A 266 12.53 19.21 5.49
CA GLY A 266 12.98 19.04 6.87
C GLY A 266 11.99 18.27 7.77
N LEU A 267 11.15 17.42 7.18
CA LEU A 267 10.10 16.71 7.91
C LEU A 267 10.60 15.48 8.69
N PHE A 268 11.68 14.86 8.21
CA PHE A 268 12.27 13.64 8.77
C PHE A 268 13.73 13.48 8.29
N GLY A 269 14.42 12.43 8.78
CA GLY A 269 15.80 12.14 8.38
C GLY A 269 16.86 13.07 9.00
N VAL A 270 16.46 13.96 9.92
CA VAL A 270 17.36 14.82 10.71
C VAL A 270 17.70 14.12 12.03
N ASN A 271 18.94 14.23 12.48
CA ASN A 271 19.35 13.67 13.76
C ASN A 271 18.60 14.38 14.91
N PRO A 272 17.86 13.63 15.78
CA PRO A 272 17.12 14.21 16.89
C PRO A 272 17.97 15.13 17.79
N THR A 273 19.26 14.82 17.98
CA THR A 273 20.15 15.58 18.86
C THR A 273 20.64 16.91 18.25
N ALA A 274 20.47 17.11 16.95
CA ALA A 274 20.91 18.31 16.23
C ALA A 274 19.80 19.37 16.06
N THR A 275 18.58 19.10 16.53
CA THR A 275 17.42 19.92 16.19
C THR A 275 17.21 21.06 17.19
N THR A 276 17.23 22.30 16.70
CA THR A 276 16.67 23.46 17.41
C THR A 276 15.17 23.57 17.10
N PRO A 277 14.30 23.86 18.09
CA PRO A 277 12.85 23.84 17.90
C PRO A 277 12.37 25.06 17.12
N LYS A 278 12.45 25.01 15.78
CA LYS A 278 11.87 26.02 14.88
C LYS A 278 10.40 25.72 14.50
N THR A 279 9.67 25.01 15.36
CA THR A 279 8.25 24.66 15.11
C THR A 279 7.25 25.53 15.86
N GLN A 280 7.70 26.56 16.61
CA GLN A 280 6.80 27.36 17.44
C GLN A 280 6.03 28.45 16.68
N ALA A 281 6.58 28.96 15.56
CA ALA A 281 5.96 30.03 14.78
C ALA A 281 5.10 29.48 13.64
N GLY A 282 3.78 29.61 13.76
CA GLY A 282 2.83 29.22 12.71
C GLY A 282 1.40 29.15 13.23
N SER A 283 0.42 29.31 12.33
CA SER A 283 -0.99 29.09 12.68
C SER A 283 -1.22 27.63 13.10
N PRO A 284 -2.26 27.34 13.92
CA PRO A 284 -2.63 25.98 14.27
C PRO A 284 -2.84 25.09 13.04
N GLU A 285 -3.49 25.61 11.99
CA GLU A 285 -3.70 24.91 10.72
C GLU A 285 -2.37 24.51 10.06
N LEU A 286 -1.40 25.44 10.00
CA LEU A 286 -0.09 25.15 9.42
C LEU A 286 0.67 24.09 10.23
N LYS A 287 0.58 24.10 11.55
CA LYS A 287 1.18 23.06 12.40
C LYS A 287 0.58 21.69 12.10
N SER A 288 -0.74 21.61 11.99
CA SER A 288 -1.42 20.35 11.65
C SER A 288 -0.94 19.81 10.30
N VAL A 289 -0.90 20.67 9.27
CA VAL A 289 -0.40 20.29 7.94
C VAL A 289 1.03 19.78 7.99
N ILE A 290 1.92 20.41 8.76
CA ILE A 290 3.30 19.98 8.92
C ILE A 290 3.35 18.59 9.59
N PHE A 291 2.56 18.36 10.63
CA PHE A 291 2.55 17.08 11.35
C PHE A 291 2.05 15.95 10.45
N TYR A 292 0.93 16.15 9.74
CA TYR A 292 0.41 15.17 8.79
C TYR A 292 1.40 14.93 7.64
N ALA A 293 1.98 15.98 7.07
CA ALA A 293 2.99 15.83 6.02
C ALA A 293 4.19 15.00 6.51
N ALA A 294 4.66 15.21 7.75
CA ALA A 294 5.80 14.47 8.28
C ALA A 294 5.48 13.00 8.53
N TRP A 295 4.45 12.73 9.33
CA TRP A 295 4.08 11.37 9.71
C TRP A 295 3.49 10.58 8.54
N GLY A 296 2.69 11.20 7.69
CA GLY A 296 2.11 10.53 6.52
C GLY A 296 3.18 10.10 5.51
N SER A 297 4.15 10.98 5.24
CA SER A 297 5.30 10.61 4.39
C SER A 297 6.10 9.46 4.98
N PHE A 298 6.39 9.51 6.27
CA PHE A 298 7.16 8.46 6.94
C PHE A 298 6.42 7.12 6.92
N ASN A 299 5.13 7.12 7.29
CA ASN A 299 4.29 5.91 7.29
C ASN A 299 4.19 5.30 5.90
N TRP A 300 3.98 6.12 4.88
CA TRP A 300 3.99 5.69 3.48
C TRP A 300 5.32 5.00 3.17
N ILE A 301 6.46 5.67 3.39
CA ILE A 301 7.78 5.15 3.02
C ILE A 301 8.04 3.81 3.71
N VAL A 302 7.71 3.70 4.99
CA VAL A 302 7.82 2.44 5.73
C VAL A 302 6.91 1.37 5.13
N LEU A 303 5.63 1.67 4.87
CA LEU A 303 4.67 0.71 4.30
C LEU A 303 5.19 0.10 3.00
N VAL A 304 5.71 0.92 2.10
CA VAL A 304 6.15 0.44 0.79
C VAL A 304 7.52 -0.21 0.84
N SER A 305 8.36 0.17 1.80
CA SER A 305 9.60 -0.56 2.08
C SER A 305 9.34 -2.02 2.44
N LEU A 306 8.21 -2.32 3.09
CA LEU A 306 7.82 -3.69 3.42
C LEU A 306 7.54 -4.52 2.16
N PHE A 307 6.86 -3.93 1.18
CA PHE A 307 6.44 -4.63 -0.05
C PHE A 307 7.50 -4.59 -1.16
N TYR A 308 8.35 -3.56 -1.19
CA TYR A 308 9.30 -3.30 -2.28
C TYR A 308 10.72 -3.14 -1.76
N GLN A 309 11.33 -4.28 -1.41
CA GLN A 309 12.73 -4.36 -1.00
C GLN A 309 13.65 -4.31 -2.23
N GLN A 310 14.07 -3.10 -2.63
CA GLN A 310 14.99 -2.91 -3.75
C GLN A 310 16.33 -2.29 -3.30
N PRO A 311 17.47 -2.85 -3.73
CA PRO A 311 18.77 -2.25 -3.47
C PRO A 311 18.87 -0.82 -4.02
N GLY A 312 19.46 0.09 -3.26
CA GLY A 312 19.73 1.47 -3.69
C GLY A 312 18.57 2.46 -3.51
N VAL A 313 17.41 1.99 -3.04
CA VAL A 313 16.33 2.89 -2.63
C VAL A 313 16.70 3.57 -1.31
N SER A 314 16.56 4.90 -1.27
CA SER A 314 16.80 5.69 -0.06
C SER A 314 15.56 5.67 0.85
N TYR A 315 15.80 5.56 2.15
CA TYR A 315 14.78 5.59 3.19
C TYR A 315 15.18 6.57 4.30
N PRO A 316 14.21 7.20 4.99
CA PRO A 316 14.50 8.09 6.09
C PRO A 316 15.17 7.31 7.23
N LYS A 317 16.37 7.76 7.63
CA LYS A 317 17.15 7.14 8.72
C LYS A 317 16.52 7.33 10.10
N TYR A 318 15.77 8.41 10.27
CA TYR A 318 15.13 8.79 11.52
C TYR A 318 13.67 9.16 11.26
N PRO A 319 12.75 8.77 12.15
CA PRO A 319 11.35 9.17 12.07
C PRO A 319 11.20 10.69 12.30
N PRO A 320 10.02 11.26 12.02
CA PRO A 320 9.68 12.62 12.42
C PRO A 320 9.88 12.83 13.93
N THR A 321 10.41 13.98 14.33
CA THR A 321 10.49 14.41 15.74
C THR A 321 9.27 15.26 16.15
N LEU A 322 8.34 15.46 15.22
CA LEU A 322 7.12 16.24 15.40
C LEU A 322 6.05 15.42 16.13
N PRO A 323 5.11 16.06 16.86
CA PRO A 323 3.96 15.37 17.45
C PRO A 323 3.17 14.58 16.41
N ILE A 324 2.63 13.42 16.82
CA ILE A 324 1.72 12.62 15.99
C ILE A 324 0.40 13.40 15.84
N PRO A 325 -0.11 13.61 14.61
CA PRO A 325 -1.39 14.27 14.38
C PRO A 325 -2.55 13.59 15.12
N GLY A 326 -3.52 14.37 15.58
CA GLY A 326 -4.70 13.85 16.29
C GLY A 326 -4.44 13.40 17.74
N ASN A 327 -3.17 13.26 18.15
CA ASN A 327 -2.82 12.95 19.53
C ASN A 327 -2.75 14.27 20.33
N THR A 328 -3.89 14.80 20.76
CA THR A 328 -3.89 15.86 21.78
C THR A 328 -3.33 15.25 23.05
N SER A 329 -2.10 15.62 23.38
CA SER A 329 -1.39 15.17 24.57
C SER A 329 -2.34 15.19 25.79
N HIS A 330 -2.65 14.01 26.34
CA HIS A 330 -3.19 13.86 27.70
C HIS A 330 -2.10 14.24 28.71
N HIS A 331 -1.58 15.47 28.63
CA HIS A 331 -0.80 16.08 29.69
C HIS A 331 -1.75 17.04 30.39
N ASN A 332 -2.52 16.51 31.35
CA ASN A 332 -3.18 17.20 32.46
C ASN A 332 -4.15 16.20 33.12
N LEU A 333 -3.63 15.23 33.88
CA LEU A 333 -4.44 14.50 34.88
C LEU A 333 -3.63 13.75 35.96
N ASP A 334 -2.32 13.97 36.10
CA ASP A 334 -1.52 13.30 37.15
C ASP A 334 -0.80 14.25 38.13
N ASP A 335 -0.98 15.56 38.01
CA ASP A 335 -0.60 16.50 39.07
C ASP A 335 -1.83 16.84 39.94
N SER A 336 -2.28 15.87 40.72
CA SER A 336 -3.02 16.16 41.96
C SER A 336 -2.09 15.84 43.13
N PRO A 337 -1.69 16.84 43.94
CA PRO A 337 -0.90 16.56 45.13
C PRO A 337 -1.76 15.78 46.14
N GLU A 338 -1.20 14.69 46.66
CA GLU A 338 -1.81 13.90 47.74
C GLU A 338 -2.23 14.83 48.91
N PRO A 339 -3.42 14.64 49.50
CA PRO A 339 -3.81 15.36 50.69
C PRO A 339 -3.05 14.80 51.90
N VAL A 340 -2.42 15.71 52.65
CA VAL A 340 -1.85 15.50 53.99
C VAL A 340 -2.94 15.26 55.03
#